data_AF-A0A7V9BAY4-F1
#
_entry.id   AF-A0A7V9BAY4-F1
#
_cell.length_a   1.000
_cell.length_b   1.000
_cell.length_c   1.000
_cell.angle_alpha   90.00
_cell.angle_beta   90.00
_cell.angle_gamma   90.00
#
_symmetry.space_group_name_H-M   'P 1'
#
loop_
_entity.id
_entity.type
_entity.pdbx_description
1 polymer ?
#
loop_
_entity_poly.entity_id
_entity_poly.type
_entity_poly.pdbx_seq_one_letter_code
_entity_poly.pdbx_strand_id
1 'polypeptide(L)'
;MKRILSSKVLLNVAVLCAGALLVVGVAAYISSRPEPSPATNTETYGRDFELPETTQAFTAADLPKGVRKTAGEFILAAAGREDLAKAWKLTHPELRAQCGCTYKQWLKGDIPVQYYPSEDISTASFEVSEITPREIYLRVLLLPKETSEVKPQVFDIGLKSLGSGPKKQWLVTYWAAKVAIQVPATPDG
;
A
#
# COMPACT_ATOMS: atom_id res chain seq x y z
N MET A 1 -19.92 -11.78 -83.04
CA MET A 1 -20.09 -12.39 -81.70
C MET A 1 -18.91 -11.98 -80.81
N LYS A 2 -19.13 -11.05 -79.86
CA LYS A 2 -18.09 -10.41 -79.02
C LYS A 2 -18.65 -10.38 -77.59
N ARG A 3 -18.21 -11.26 -76.67
CA ARG A 3 -18.51 -11.15 -75.22
C ARG A 3 -17.83 -12.21 -74.32
N ILE A 4 -16.51 -12.41 -74.39
CA ILE A 4 -15.81 -13.22 -73.34
C ILE A 4 -14.49 -12.58 -72.84
N LEU A 5 -13.93 -11.56 -73.50
CA LEU A 5 -12.64 -10.97 -73.05
C LEU A 5 -12.73 -9.91 -71.94
N SER A 6 -13.92 -9.44 -71.55
CA SER A 6 -14.05 -8.27 -70.65
C SER A 6 -13.93 -8.60 -69.15
N SER A 7 -14.15 -9.84 -68.72
CA SER A 7 -14.24 -10.19 -67.29
C SER A 7 -12.87 -10.31 -66.61
N LYS A 8 -11.89 -10.94 -67.26
CA LYS A 8 -10.53 -11.06 -66.69
C LYS A 8 -9.81 -9.72 -66.59
N VAL A 9 -10.03 -8.83 -67.56
CA VAL A 9 -9.47 -7.47 -67.53
C VAL A 9 -10.11 -6.66 -66.40
N LEU A 10 -11.44 -6.73 -66.24
CA LEU A 10 -12.13 -6.04 -65.13
C LEU A 10 -11.72 -6.60 -63.76
N LEU A 11 -11.52 -7.91 -63.63
CA LEU A 11 -11.05 -8.53 -62.38
C LEU A 11 -9.60 -8.12 -62.07
N ASN A 12 -8.71 -8.13 -63.07
CA ASN A 12 -7.32 -7.70 -62.89
C ASN A 12 -7.22 -6.19 -62.57
N VAL A 13 -8.06 -5.36 -63.19
CA VAL A 13 -8.14 -3.93 -62.87
C VAL A 13 -8.69 -3.72 -61.46
N ALA A 14 -9.71 -4.48 -61.04
CA ALA A 14 -10.24 -4.40 -59.68
C ALA A 14 -9.20 -4.85 -58.63
N VAL A 15 -8.44 -5.91 -58.89
CA VAL A 15 -7.36 -6.38 -58.01
C VAL A 15 -6.19 -5.38 -57.97
N LEU A 16 -5.84 -4.76 -59.10
CA LEU A 16 -4.83 -3.69 -59.15
C LEU A 16 -5.28 -2.45 -58.38
N CYS A 17 -6.55 -2.05 -58.51
CA CYS A 17 -7.11 -0.94 -57.74
C CYS A 17 -7.15 -1.26 -56.23
N ALA A 18 -7.54 -2.47 -55.84
CA ALA A 18 -7.52 -2.89 -54.44
C ALA A 18 -6.10 -2.92 -53.88
N GLY A 19 -5.13 -3.43 -54.66
CA GLY A 19 -3.72 -3.41 -54.30
C GLY A 19 -3.18 -1.99 -54.13
N ALA A 20 -3.50 -1.08 -55.05
CA ALA A 20 -3.11 0.33 -54.96
C ALA A 20 -3.70 1.02 -53.72
N LEU A 21 -4.98 0.76 -53.40
CA LEU A 21 -5.62 1.31 -52.20
C LEU A 21 -4.99 0.77 -50.92
N LEU A 22 -4.59 -0.50 -50.90
CA LEU A 22 -3.92 -1.10 -49.75
C LEU A 22 -2.52 -0.50 -49.56
N VAL A 23 -1.76 -0.29 -50.64
CA VAL A 23 -0.45 0.37 -50.59
C VAL A 23 -0.58 1.81 -50.09
N VAL A 24 -1.56 2.57 -50.58
CA VAL A 24 -1.82 3.95 -50.11
C VAL A 24 -2.24 3.94 -48.64
N GLY A 25 -3.09 3.01 -48.21
CA GLY A 25 -3.51 2.88 -46.82
C GLY A 25 -2.35 2.50 -45.88
N VAL A 26 -1.48 1.59 -46.30
CA VAL A 26 -0.28 1.21 -45.52
C VAL A 26 0.73 2.36 -45.46
N ALA A 27 0.95 3.07 -46.57
CA ALA A 27 1.83 4.24 -46.59
C ALA A 27 1.30 5.37 -45.69
N ALA A 28 -0.02 5.63 -45.73
CA ALA A 28 -0.67 6.59 -44.84
C ALA A 28 -0.56 6.16 -43.38
N TYR A 29 -0.78 4.87 -43.07
CA TYR A 29 -0.65 4.35 -41.71
C TYR A 29 0.78 4.41 -41.17
N ILE A 30 1.79 4.17 -42.02
CA ILE A 30 3.21 4.30 -41.65
C ILE A 30 3.56 5.79 -41.44
N SER A 31 3.12 6.67 -42.35
CA SER A 31 3.37 8.11 -42.26
C SER A 31 2.60 8.79 -41.12
N SER A 32 1.46 8.23 -40.69
CA SER A 32 0.69 8.76 -39.56
C SER A 32 1.18 8.22 -38.22
N ARG A 33 2.15 7.31 -38.20
CA ARG A 33 2.74 6.90 -36.91
C ARG A 33 3.56 8.07 -36.41
N PRO A 34 3.27 8.61 -35.21
CA PRO A 34 4.25 9.46 -34.55
C PRO A 34 5.54 8.65 -34.43
N GLU A 35 6.69 9.26 -34.73
CA GLU A 35 7.99 8.63 -34.49
C GLU A 35 7.99 8.09 -33.06
N PRO A 36 8.45 6.85 -32.81
CA PRO A 36 8.73 6.45 -31.45
C PRO A 36 9.86 7.37 -30.99
N SER A 37 9.49 8.44 -30.28
CA SER A 37 10.49 9.19 -29.54
C SER A 37 11.24 8.15 -28.72
N PRO A 38 12.58 8.12 -28.75
CA PRO A 38 13.30 7.39 -27.72
C PRO A 38 12.70 7.84 -26.39
N ALA A 39 12.60 6.93 -25.41
CA ALA A 39 12.18 7.29 -24.08
C ALA A 39 13.22 8.26 -23.49
N THR A 40 13.13 9.51 -23.91
CA THR A 40 13.81 10.66 -23.37
C THR A 40 12.97 11.01 -22.16
N ASN A 41 13.10 10.18 -21.11
CA ASN A 41 12.82 10.60 -19.75
C ASN A 41 13.86 11.66 -19.37
N THR A 42 13.84 12.80 -20.07
CA THR A 42 14.50 14.04 -19.66
C THR A 42 13.46 15.14 -19.48
N GLU A 43 12.19 14.79 -19.30
CA GLU A 43 11.40 15.56 -18.35
C GLU A 43 11.95 15.21 -16.97
N THR A 44 12.97 15.97 -16.58
CA THR A 44 13.26 16.20 -15.17
C THR A 44 12.01 16.86 -14.61
N TYR A 45 11.04 16.04 -14.17
CA TYR A 45 9.93 16.49 -13.34
C TYR A 45 10.57 17.14 -12.12
N GLY A 46 10.58 18.48 -12.11
CA GLY A 46 11.20 19.36 -11.11
C GLY A 46 12.11 18.67 -10.10
N ARG A 47 13.39 18.47 -10.45
CA ARG A 47 14.44 18.21 -9.44
C ARG A 47 14.81 19.46 -8.64
N ASP A 48 14.00 20.50 -8.76
CA ASP A 48 14.09 21.75 -8.01
C ASP A 48 13.26 21.66 -6.73
N PHE A 49 12.45 20.60 -6.56
CA PHE A 49 12.09 20.16 -5.22
C PHE A 49 13.29 19.45 -4.64
N GLU A 50 14.13 20.22 -3.95
CA GLU A 50 14.89 19.69 -2.84
C GLU A 50 13.85 19.02 -1.93
N LEU A 51 13.77 17.68 -1.98
CA LEU A 51 13.01 16.93 -0.99
C LEU A 51 13.49 17.47 0.36
N PRO A 52 12.61 17.95 1.25
CA PRO A 52 13.07 18.44 2.54
C PRO A 52 13.94 17.34 3.16
N GLU A 53 15.23 17.62 3.32
CA GLU A 53 16.13 16.74 4.06
C GLU A 53 15.69 16.80 5.53
N THR A 54 14.67 16.04 5.90
CA THR A 54 14.43 15.75 7.31
C THR A 54 13.60 14.49 7.49
N THR A 55 14.15 13.33 7.13
CA THR A 55 13.88 12.17 7.99
C THR A 55 14.78 12.35 9.20
N GLN A 56 14.34 13.15 10.18
CA GLN A 56 14.97 13.13 11.49
C GLN A 56 14.91 11.66 11.94
N ALA A 57 16.07 11.02 12.03
CA ALA A 57 16.14 9.62 12.43
C ALA A 57 15.76 9.56 13.92
N PHE A 58 14.51 9.20 14.20
CA PHE A 58 14.06 8.98 15.56
C PHE A 58 14.51 7.61 16.04
N THR A 59 14.92 7.56 17.30
CA THR A 59 15.32 6.34 17.99
C THR A 59 14.36 6.03 19.12
N ALA A 60 14.48 4.83 19.69
CA ALA A 60 13.70 4.47 20.87
C ALA A 60 13.95 5.41 22.07
N ALA A 61 15.09 6.11 22.12
CA ALA A 61 15.41 7.07 23.16
C ALA A 61 14.55 8.35 23.08
N ASP A 62 14.06 8.69 21.89
CA ASP A 62 13.22 9.87 21.65
C ASP A 62 11.75 9.63 22.03
N LEU A 63 11.37 8.36 22.26
CA LEU A 63 10.00 8.02 22.59
C LEU A 63 9.61 8.50 24.00
N PRO A 64 8.47 9.18 24.15
CA PRO A 64 7.89 9.43 25.44
C PRO A 64 7.64 8.13 26.21
N LYS A 65 7.80 8.20 27.53
CA LYS A 65 7.51 7.07 28.42
C LYS A 65 6.07 6.58 28.21
N GLY A 66 5.93 5.26 28.17
CA GLY A 66 4.63 4.58 28.07
C GLY A 66 4.12 4.32 26.65
N VAL A 67 4.68 4.96 25.60
CA VAL A 67 4.24 4.73 24.21
C VAL A 67 4.45 3.27 23.81
N ARG A 68 5.70 2.77 23.91
CA ARG A 68 6.04 1.38 23.57
C ARG A 68 5.28 0.36 24.42
N LYS A 69 5.07 0.66 25.72
CA LYS A 69 4.28 -0.19 26.62
C LYS A 69 2.82 -0.28 26.17
N THR A 70 2.20 0.85 25.87
CA THR A 70 0.82 0.92 25.38
C THR A 70 0.66 0.16 24.07
N ALA A 71 1.61 0.34 23.14
CA ALA A 71 1.62 -0.38 21.86
C ALA A 71 1.69 -1.90 22.07
N GLY A 72 2.63 -2.38 22.89
CA GLY A 72 2.75 -3.81 23.21
C GLY A 72 1.50 -4.38 23.88
N GLU A 73 0.94 -3.67 24.87
CA GLU A 73 -0.30 -4.10 25.54
C GLU A 73 -1.49 -4.12 24.58
N PHE A 74 -1.57 -3.18 23.63
CA PHE A 74 -2.61 -3.17 22.61
C PHE A 74 -2.44 -4.34 21.63
N ILE A 75 -1.22 -4.67 21.22
CA ILE A 75 -0.96 -5.81 20.33
C ILE A 75 -1.47 -7.10 20.96
N LEU A 76 -1.11 -7.38 22.21
CA LEU A 76 -1.57 -8.59 22.91
C LEU A 76 -3.09 -8.59 23.09
N ALA A 77 -3.65 -7.49 23.61
CA ALA A 77 -5.07 -7.39 23.93
C ALA A 77 -5.97 -7.39 22.69
N ALA A 78 -5.60 -6.61 21.66
CA ALA A 78 -6.38 -6.40 20.46
C ALA A 78 -5.98 -7.41 19.37
N ALA A 79 -4.77 -7.31 18.82
CA ALA A 79 -4.34 -8.17 17.70
C ALA A 79 -4.28 -9.65 18.12
N GLY A 80 -3.77 -9.93 19.32
CA GLY A 80 -3.73 -11.27 19.94
C GLY A 80 -5.06 -11.77 20.47
N ARG A 81 -6.06 -10.89 20.60
CA ARG A 81 -7.41 -11.18 21.15
C ARG A 81 -7.40 -11.71 22.59
N GLU A 82 -6.36 -11.43 23.37
CA GLU A 82 -6.26 -11.88 24.77
C GLU A 82 -7.25 -11.18 25.71
N ASP A 83 -7.50 -9.89 25.49
CA ASP A 83 -8.41 -9.08 26.32
C ASP A 83 -9.01 -7.93 25.51
N LEU A 84 -10.16 -8.20 24.88
CA LEU A 84 -10.85 -7.21 24.05
C LEU A 84 -11.39 -6.02 24.85
N ALA A 85 -11.66 -6.19 26.16
CA ALA A 85 -12.11 -5.09 27.01
C ALA A 85 -10.97 -4.12 27.30
N LYS A 86 -9.76 -4.65 27.55
CA LYS A 86 -8.53 -3.85 27.66
C LYS A 86 -8.19 -3.20 26.32
N ALA A 87 -8.29 -3.93 25.22
CA ALA A 87 -8.08 -3.40 23.87
C ALA A 87 -8.95 -2.17 23.61
N TRP A 88 -10.24 -2.23 23.95
CA TRP A 88 -11.14 -1.09 23.84
C TRP A 88 -10.57 0.11 24.59
N LYS A 89 -10.22 -0.04 25.88
CA LYS A 89 -9.66 1.05 26.71
C LYS A 89 -8.36 1.65 26.15
N LEU A 90 -7.52 0.84 25.53
CA LEU A 90 -6.27 1.27 24.89
C LEU A 90 -6.47 1.92 23.51
N THR A 91 -7.66 1.77 22.93
CA THR A 91 -7.98 2.30 21.60
C THR A 91 -8.52 3.73 21.72
N HIS A 92 -8.02 4.65 20.92
CA HIS A 92 -8.56 6.00 20.80
C HIS A 92 -9.93 5.98 20.09
N PRO A 93 -10.89 6.87 20.43
CA PRO A 93 -12.19 6.92 19.75
C PRO A 93 -12.11 7.01 18.22
N GLU A 94 -11.07 7.64 17.67
CA GLU A 94 -10.85 7.72 16.22
C GLU A 94 -10.74 6.35 15.55
N LEU A 95 -9.97 5.40 16.10
CA LEU A 95 -9.83 4.06 15.53
C LEU A 95 -11.14 3.27 15.67
N ARG A 96 -11.88 3.44 16.77
CA ARG A 96 -13.21 2.83 16.96
C ARG A 96 -14.25 3.40 16.00
N ALA A 97 -14.09 4.66 15.59
CA ALA A 97 -14.98 5.28 14.61
C ALA A 97 -14.81 4.69 13.21
N GLN A 98 -13.62 4.18 12.85
CA GLN A 98 -13.36 3.59 11.53
C GLN A 98 -14.23 2.37 11.23
N CYS A 99 -14.46 1.50 12.23
CA CYS A 99 -15.39 0.37 12.12
C CYS A 99 -16.85 0.72 12.45
N GLY A 100 -17.11 1.90 13.03
CA GLY A 100 -18.41 2.24 13.63
C GLY A 100 -18.87 1.25 14.72
N CYS A 101 -17.94 0.50 15.33
CA CYS A 101 -18.27 -0.64 16.16
C CYS A 101 -18.58 -0.22 17.61
N THR A 102 -19.72 -0.71 18.13
CA THR A 102 -20.10 -0.55 19.53
C THR A 102 -19.20 -1.37 20.44
N TYR A 103 -19.15 -1.03 21.73
CA TYR A 103 -18.40 -1.84 22.71
C TYR A 103 -18.81 -3.31 22.69
N LYS A 104 -20.10 -3.62 22.55
CA LYS A 104 -20.59 -5.01 22.47
C LYS A 104 -20.10 -5.74 21.22
N GLN A 105 -20.02 -5.07 20.07
CA GLN A 105 -19.46 -5.65 18.84
C GLN A 105 -17.95 -5.83 18.98
N TRP A 106 -17.27 -4.86 19.59
CA TRP A 106 -15.85 -4.95 19.84
C TRP A 106 -15.47 -6.18 20.65
N LEU A 107 -16.23 -6.49 21.70
CA LEU A 107 -16.02 -7.67 22.53
C LEU A 107 -16.24 -9.01 21.81
N LYS A 108 -16.85 -9.00 20.61
CA LYS A 108 -16.97 -10.19 19.76
C LYS A 108 -15.76 -10.41 18.86
N GLY A 109 -14.84 -9.44 18.80
CA GLY A 109 -13.65 -9.49 17.93
C GLY A 109 -13.87 -8.91 16.52
N ASP A 110 -15.07 -8.40 16.24
CA ASP A 110 -15.42 -7.66 15.02
C ASP A 110 -14.83 -6.23 15.08
N ILE A 111 -13.51 -6.14 15.00
CA ILE A 111 -12.74 -4.90 15.25
C ILE A 111 -11.80 -4.59 14.09
N PRO A 112 -11.44 -3.31 13.86
CA PRO A 112 -10.54 -2.87 12.78
C PRO A 112 -9.07 -3.16 13.12
N VAL A 113 -8.81 -4.30 13.75
CA VAL A 113 -7.48 -4.76 14.15
C VAL A 113 -7.30 -6.16 13.62
N GLN A 114 -6.44 -6.29 12.62
CA GLN A 114 -6.08 -7.58 12.03
C GLN A 114 -5.63 -8.56 13.13
N TYR A 115 -6.21 -9.76 13.11
CA TYR A 115 -5.85 -10.81 14.06
C TYR A 115 -4.42 -11.30 13.79
N TYR A 116 -3.64 -11.45 14.87
CA TYR A 116 -2.33 -12.10 14.89
C TYR A 116 -2.23 -12.86 16.22
N PRO A 117 -2.27 -14.21 16.21
CA PRO A 117 -2.36 -14.99 17.45
C PRO A 117 -1.19 -14.68 18.38
N SER A 118 -1.47 -14.31 19.63
CA SER A 118 -0.41 -13.94 20.58
C SER A 118 0.41 -15.15 21.05
N GLU A 119 -0.23 -16.32 21.13
CA GLU A 119 0.43 -17.60 21.40
C GLU A 119 1.47 -17.97 20.35
N ASP A 120 1.35 -17.41 19.15
CA ASP A 120 2.31 -17.57 18.07
C ASP A 120 3.38 -16.49 18.06
N ILE A 121 3.28 -15.42 18.85
CA ILE A 121 4.31 -14.38 18.90
C ILE A 121 5.52 -14.89 19.70
N SER A 122 6.68 -14.96 19.03
CA SER A 122 7.97 -15.18 19.69
C SER A 122 8.58 -13.87 20.16
N THR A 123 8.55 -12.84 19.29
CA THR A 123 9.14 -11.54 19.59
C THR A 123 8.44 -10.44 18.79
N ALA A 124 8.34 -9.25 19.39
CA ALA A 124 7.95 -8.02 18.71
C ALA A 124 9.11 -7.02 18.70
N SER A 125 9.50 -6.58 17.51
CA SER A 125 10.49 -5.51 17.33
C SER A 125 9.81 -4.20 16.95
N PHE A 126 10.27 -3.10 17.54
CA PHE A 126 9.69 -1.77 17.33
C PHE A 126 10.74 -0.84 16.72
N GLU A 127 10.34 -0.17 15.64
CA GLU A 127 11.07 0.92 14.99
C GLU A 127 10.23 2.20 15.15
N VAL A 128 10.88 3.34 15.41
CA VAL A 128 10.19 4.63 15.43
C VAL A 128 10.12 5.15 14.01
N SER A 129 8.92 5.15 13.43
CA SER A 129 8.73 5.63 12.06
C SER A 129 8.63 7.15 12.02
N GLU A 130 7.90 7.75 12.96
CA GLU A 130 7.66 9.19 12.99
C GLU A 130 7.25 9.67 14.39
N ILE A 131 7.74 10.84 14.77
CA ILE A 131 7.27 11.58 15.95
C ILE A 131 6.81 12.96 15.48
N THR A 132 5.52 13.25 15.67
CA THR A 132 4.95 14.57 15.39
C THR A 132 4.43 15.19 16.70
N PRO A 133 4.14 16.51 16.72
CA PRO A 133 3.49 17.13 17.88
C PRO A 133 2.11 16.55 18.23
N ARG A 134 1.46 15.86 17.27
CA ARG A 134 0.09 15.34 17.43
C ARG A 134 0.05 13.85 17.71
N GLU A 135 0.96 13.09 17.10
CA GLU A 135 0.89 11.64 17.00
C GLU A 135 2.28 11.02 16.81
N ILE A 136 2.43 9.80 17.30
CA ILE A 136 3.64 8.99 17.16
C ILE A 136 3.29 7.75 16.38
N TYR A 137 4.10 7.42 15.38
CA TYR A 137 3.97 6.20 14.58
C TYR A 137 5.15 5.28 14.86
N LEU A 138 4.84 4.05 15.24
CA LEU A 138 5.81 2.98 15.35
C LEU A 138 5.55 1.97 14.23
N ARG A 139 6.63 1.39 13.72
CA ARG A 139 6.56 0.18 12.92
C ARG A 139 6.88 -1.01 13.81
N VAL A 140 6.07 -2.05 13.70
CA VAL A 140 6.17 -3.25 14.52
C VAL A 140 6.34 -4.45 13.62
N LEU A 141 7.44 -5.18 13.79
CA LEU A 141 7.60 -6.51 13.24
C LEU A 141 7.16 -7.52 14.29
N LEU A 142 6.12 -8.30 13.96
CA LEU A 142 5.73 -9.47 14.74
C LEU A 142 6.38 -10.69 14.12
N LEU A 143 7.24 -11.35 14.92
CA LEU A 143 7.89 -12.59 14.55
C LEU A 143 7.13 -13.76 15.18
N PRO A 144 6.70 -14.73 14.37
CA PRO A 144 6.07 -15.94 14.86
C PRO A 144 7.11 -16.84 15.56
N LYS A 145 6.64 -17.77 16.39
CA LYS A 145 7.43 -18.92 16.84
C LYS A 145 7.81 -19.77 15.63
N GLU A 146 8.98 -20.43 15.69
CA GLU A 146 9.46 -21.29 14.60
C GLU A 146 8.48 -22.43 14.26
N THR A 147 7.66 -22.85 15.22
CA THR A 147 6.66 -23.90 15.06
C THR A 147 5.31 -23.40 14.55
N SER A 148 5.12 -22.09 14.38
CA SER A 148 3.85 -21.52 13.94
C SER A 148 3.76 -21.45 12.41
N GLU A 149 2.57 -21.69 11.86
CA GLU A 149 2.28 -21.51 10.44
C GLU A 149 1.99 -20.03 10.08
N VAL A 150 1.86 -19.17 11.08
CA VAL A 150 1.64 -17.73 10.89
C VAL A 150 2.90 -17.10 10.30
N LYS A 151 2.74 -16.28 9.27
CA LYS A 151 3.87 -15.57 8.65
C LYS A 151 4.29 -14.36 9.48
N PRO A 152 5.58 -14.01 9.52
CA PRO A 152 6.02 -12.72 10.02
C PRO A 152 5.28 -11.59 9.32
N GLN A 153 4.84 -10.61 10.10
CA GLN A 153 4.05 -9.50 9.57
C GLN A 153 4.50 -8.19 10.18
N VAL A 154 4.62 -7.18 9.31
CA VAL A 154 4.89 -5.80 9.70
C VAL A 154 3.57 -5.05 9.80
N PHE A 155 3.41 -4.30 10.89
CA PHE A 155 2.29 -3.40 11.12
C PHE A 155 2.80 -2.00 11.42
N ASP A 156 2.05 -0.99 11.00
CA ASP A 156 2.23 0.38 11.49
C ASP A 156 1.17 0.65 12.56
N ILE A 157 1.60 1.21 13.70
CA ILE A 157 0.75 1.56 14.83
C ILE A 157 0.91 3.04 15.18
N GLY A 158 -0.20 3.78 15.19
CA GLY A 158 -0.24 5.19 15.56
C GLY A 158 -0.76 5.36 16.99
N LEU A 159 -0.17 6.28 17.74
CA LEU A 159 -0.56 6.61 19.11
C LEU A 159 -0.68 8.12 19.32
N LYS A 160 -1.79 8.54 19.92
CA LYS A 160 -2.00 9.91 20.41
C LYS A 160 -2.11 9.91 21.92
N SER A 161 -1.67 11.00 22.54
CA SER A 161 -1.90 11.20 23.97
C SER A 161 -3.24 11.89 24.20
N LEU A 162 -4.03 11.34 25.10
CA LEU A 162 -5.26 11.94 25.62
C LEU A 162 -5.03 12.46 27.04
N GLY A 163 -5.57 13.64 27.34
CA GLY A 163 -5.41 14.31 28.63
C GLY A 163 -4.03 14.96 28.81
N SER A 164 -3.77 15.46 30.02
CA SER A 164 -2.56 16.23 30.35
C SER A 164 -2.02 15.88 31.74
N GLY A 165 -0.73 16.16 31.94
CA GLY A 165 -0.03 15.92 33.21
C GLY A 165 -0.16 14.46 33.70
N PRO A 166 -0.54 14.23 34.98
CA PRO A 166 -0.64 12.89 35.55
C PRO A 166 -1.79 12.04 34.98
N LYS A 167 -2.75 12.65 34.27
CA LYS A 167 -3.85 11.94 33.60
C LYS A 167 -3.56 11.63 32.13
N LYS A 168 -2.36 11.95 31.64
CA LYS A 168 -1.95 11.69 30.26
C LYS A 168 -1.94 10.17 30.01
N GLN A 169 -2.70 9.74 29.01
CA GLN A 169 -2.75 8.35 28.55
C GLN A 169 -2.41 8.29 27.07
N TRP A 170 -1.58 7.33 26.68
CA TRP A 170 -1.37 7.03 25.27
C TRP A 170 -2.45 6.06 24.82
N LEU A 171 -3.05 6.35 23.67
CA LEU A 171 -4.11 5.55 23.08
C LEU A 171 -3.80 5.31 21.60
N VAL A 172 -4.16 4.13 21.11
CA VAL A 172 -3.90 3.70 19.74
C VAL A 172 -4.95 4.27 18.80
N THR A 173 -4.48 5.01 17.80
CA THR A 173 -5.28 5.71 16.79
C THR A 173 -5.23 5.06 15.43
N TYR A 174 -4.23 4.23 15.18
CA TYR A 174 -4.02 3.60 13.88
C TYR A 174 -3.42 2.20 14.04
N TRP A 175 -3.89 1.26 13.20
CA TRP A 175 -3.35 -0.08 13.07
C TRP A 175 -3.56 -0.57 11.64
N ALA A 176 -2.48 -0.90 10.94
CA ALA A 176 -2.58 -1.49 9.61
C ALA A 176 -1.41 -2.42 9.31
N ALA A 177 -1.70 -3.51 8.59
CA ALA A 177 -0.65 -4.35 8.04
C ALA A 177 0.05 -3.61 6.89
N LYS A 178 1.38 -3.61 6.90
CA LYS A 178 2.15 -3.08 5.77
C LYS A 178 2.05 -4.09 4.62
N VAL A 179 1.46 -3.67 3.50
CA VAL A 179 1.38 -4.49 2.29
C VAL A 179 2.72 -4.39 1.56
N ALA A 180 3.37 -5.54 1.34
CA ALA A 180 4.51 -5.61 0.44
C ALA A 180 3.99 -5.63 -1.00
N ILE A 181 4.05 -4.48 -1.69
CA ILE A 181 3.78 -4.44 -3.13
C ILE A 181 4.98 -5.08 -3.82
N GLN A 182 4.77 -6.23 -4.47
CA GLN A 182 5.76 -6.86 -5.32
C GLN A 182 5.97 -5.95 -6.53
N VAL A 183 7.15 -5.35 -6.66
CA VAL A 183 7.53 -4.67 -7.91
C VAL A 183 7.76 -5.76 -8.95
N PRO A 184 7.03 -5.79 -10.09
CA PRO A 184 7.26 -6.78 -11.12
C PRO A 184 8.72 -6.76 -11.57
N ALA A 185 9.35 -7.93 -11.64
CA ALA A 185 10.67 -8.03 -12.25
C ALA A 185 10.57 -7.55 -13.70
N THR A 186 11.45 -6.63 -14.09
CA THR A 186 11.61 -6.21 -15.48
C THR A 186 11.86 -7.48 -16.31
N PRO A 187 11.13 -7.74 -17.39
CA PRO A 187 11.40 -8.90 -18.24
C PRO A 187 12.84 -8.79 -18.74
N ASP A 188 13.63 -9.84 -18.52
CA ASP A 188 14.95 -9.97 -19.11
C ASP A 188 14.80 -9.82 -20.64
N GLY A 189 15.44 -8.79 -21.19
CA GLY A 189 15.42 -8.45 -22.60
C GLY A 189 16.23 -9.39 -23.48
#